data_AF-A0A0K0EGV8-F1
#
_entry.id   AF-A0A0K0EGV8-F1
#
_cell.length_a   1.000
_cell.length_b   1.000
_cell.length_c   1.000
_cell.angle_alpha   90.00
_cell.angle_beta   90.00
_cell.angle_gamma   90.00
#
_symmetry.space_group_name_H-M   'P 1'
#
loop_
_entity.id
_entity.type
_entity.pdbx_description
1 polymer ?
#
loop_
_entity_poly.entity_id
_entity_poly.type
_entity_poly.pdbx_seq_one_letter_code
_entity_poly.pdbx_strand_id
1 'polypeptide(L)'
;MRASLICFLLFIIYGLTNSSILADDIKRSKRQSPLSRAWEEALPGVQPFWEKYSNGPYGIVIRGWQFSRCASEQWTNYVVNVSNIVIWPDYPRFPGPIFFNVTMDVNEDLPVGKIEMDLEVRHAVTNKQGSKGWQVIPCQGWNIIDGCDGVGSCRYCDVLDKCQETVNSAYKYVHDKKATDFLKNNKLCPPPKGHWTMTFSKVFSVDDLPKSFFGPLQSNEYWLTFSFTDGKDKKLGCARLWVDVCKYHLQDKQQKCLRDPNAFKNFINEISSQAEQLRRRGGK
;
A
#
# COMPACT_ATOMS: atom_id res chain seq x y z
N MET A 1 -68.05 4.29 -11.56
CA MET A 1 -66.76 3.55 -11.70
C MET A 1 -65.59 4.44 -12.11
N ARG A 2 -65.42 5.64 -11.51
CA ARG A 2 -64.34 6.59 -11.88
C ARG A 2 -63.36 6.90 -10.74
N ALA A 3 -63.70 6.56 -9.49
CA ALA A 3 -62.83 6.78 -8.33
C ALA A 3 -61.79 5.65 -8.11
N SER A 4 -62.10 4.40 -8.46
CA SER A 4 -61.17 3.27 -8.26
C SER A 4 -59.96 3.29 -9.20
N LEU A 5 -60.07 3.92 -10.38
CA LEU A 5 -58.96 4.00 -11.33
C LEU A 5 -57.87 4.99 -10.90
N ILE A 6 -58.26 6.08 -10.20
CA ILE A 6 -57.32 7.10 -9.74
C ILE A 6 -56.49 6.58 -8.56
N CYS A 7 -57.10 5.82 -7.63
CA CYS A 7 -56.36 5.18 -6.55
C CYS A 7 -55.40 4.08 -7.06
N PHE A 8 -55.78 3.33 -8.09
CA PHE A 8 -54.90 2.31 -8.68
C PHE A 8 -53.70 2.93 -9.42
N LEU A 9 -53.91 4.04 -10.14
CA LEU A 9 -52.82 4.76 -10.82
C LEU A 9 -51.86 5.42 -9.81
N LEU A 10 -52.37 6.00 -8.72
CA LEU A 10 -51.52 6.58 -7.68
C LEU A 10 -50.74 5.52 -6.89
N PHE A 11 -51.31 4.33 -6.65
CA PHE A 11 -50.58 3.21 -6.03
C PHE A 11 -49.49 2.62 -6.93
N ILE A 12 -49.71 2.58 -8.24
CA ILE A 12 -48.71 2.15 -9.22
C ILE A 12 -47.58 3.17 -9.33
N ILE A 13 -47.90 4.48 -9.30
CA ILE A 13 -46.90 5.54 -9.35
C ILE A 13 -46.08 5.62 -8.04
N TYR A 14 -46.71 5.44 -6.86
CA TYR A 14 -46.00 5.36 -5.58
C TYR A 14 -45.22 4.04 -5.38
N GLY A 15 -45.74 2.94 -5.92
CA GLY A 15 -45.10 1.61 -5.85
C GLY A 15 -43.92 1.44 -6.81
N LEU A 16 -43.90 2.13 -7.95
CA LEU A 16 -42.82 2.02 -8.94
C LEU A 16 -41.67 3.02 -8.74
N THR A 17 -41.90 4.11 -8.03
CA THR A 17 -40.87 5.15 -7.80
C THR A 17 -40.01 4.90 -6.56
N ASN A 18 -40.50 4.14 -5.57
CA ASN A 18 -39.73 3.83 -4.36
C ASN A 18 -39.09 2.42 -4.36
N SER A 19 -39.57 1.50 -5.20
CA SER A 19 -39.05 0.12 -5.23
C SER A 19 -37.79 -0.03 -6.09
N SER A 20 -37.63 0.80 -7.11
CA SER A 20 -36.51 0.77 -8.05
C SER A 20 -35.24 1.38 -7.46
N ILE A 21 -35.37 2.47 -6.69
CA ILE A 21 -34.25 3.16 -6.04
C ILE A 21 -33.67 2.31 -4.90
N LEU A 22 -34.52 1.68 -4.07
CA LEU A 22 -34.07 0.77 -3.01
C LEU A 22 -33.49 -0.54 -3.57
N ALA A 23 -34.01 -1.07 -4.69
CA ALA A 23 -33.49 -2.30 -5.27
C ALA A 23 -32.12 -2.13 -5.95
N ASP A 24 -31.84 -0.97 -6.55
CA ASP A 24 -30.55 -0.66 -7.15
C ASP A 24 -29.47 -0.35 -6.10
N ASP A 25 -29.81 0.33 -5.00
CA ASP A 25 -28.87 0.54 -3.89
C ASP A 25 -28.54 -0.76 -3.15
N ILE A 26 -29.51 -1.67 -2.97
CA ILE A 26 -29.27 -3.00 -2.39
C ILE A 26 -28.44 -3.88 -3.35
N LYS A 27 -28.63 -3.76 -4.68
CA LYS A 27 -27.81 -4.48 -5.68
C LYS A 27 -26.39 -3.93 -5.80
N ARG A 28 -26.18 -2.62 -5.64
CA ARG A 28 -24.85 -2.00 -5.55
C ARG A 28 -24.12 -2.41 -4.27
N SER A 29 -24.82 -2.37 -3.14
CA SER A 29 -24.31 -2.79 -1.82
C SER A 29 -23.87 -4.25 -1.78
N LYS A 30 -24.59 -5.16 -2.45
CA LYS A 30 -24.22 -6.60 -2.52
C LYS A 30 -23.03 -6.93 -3.43
N ARG A 31 -22.57 -6.00 -4.27
CA ARG A 31 -21.39 -6.20 -5.15
C ARG A 31 -20.13 -5.48 -4.64
N GLN A 32 -20.26 -4.61 -3.66
CA GLN A 32 -19.13 -3.89 -3.08
C GLN A 32 -18.40 -4.77 -2.07
N SER A 33 -17.06 -4.69 -2.05
CA SER A 33 -16.27 -5.33 -1.00
C SER A 33 -16.65 -4.73 0.36
N PRO A 34 -16.47 -5.45 1.49
CA PRO A 34 -16.69 -4.89 2.82
C PRO A 34 -15.99 -3.55 3.04
N LEU A 35 -14.79 -3.38 2.48
CA LEU A 35 -14.03 -2.14 2.51
C LEU A 35 -14.69 -1.02 1.70
N SER A 36 -15.16 -1.30 0.48
CA SER A 36 -15.90 -0.31 -0.33
C SER A 36 -17.19 0.13 0.37
N ARG A 37 -17.89 -0.78 1.05
CA ARG A 37 -19.08 -0.44 1.84
C ARG A 37 -18.72 0.41 3.05
N ALA A 38 -17.72 0.03 3.82
CA ALA A 38 -17.24 0.81 4.97
C ALA A 38 -16.75 2.21 4.54
N TRP A 39 -16.10 2.31 3.38
CA TRP A 39 -15.68 3.59 2.82
C TRP A 39 -16.86 4.47 2.45
N GLU A 40 -17.86 3.94 1.74
CA GLU A 40 -19.06 4.70 1.37
C GLU A 40 -19.88 5.10 2.61
N GLU A 41 -19.97 4.23 3.62
CA GLU A 41 -20.63 4.53 4.89
C GLU A 41 -19.92 5.64 5.67
N ALA A 42 -18.58 5.59 5.74
CA ALA A 42 -17.78 6.57 6.48
C ALA A 42 -17.61 7.89 5.72
N LEU A 43 -17.49 7.85 4.39
CA LEU A 43 -17.21 8.99 3.51
C LEU A 43 -18.17 9.01 2.30
N PRO A 44 -19.49 9.20 2.49
CA PRO A 44 -20.47 9.13 1.40
C PRO A 44 -20.14 10.04 0.23
N GLY A 45 -20.14 9.51 -1.00
CA GLY A 45 -19.83 10.27 -2.21
C GLY A 45 -18.36 10.68 -2.40
N VAL A 46 -17.45 10.26 -1.52
CA VAL A 46 -16.00 10.37 -1.76
C VAL A 46 -15.54 9.12 -2.49
N GLN A 47 -15.18 9.24 -3.77
CA GLN A 47 -14.70 8.09 -4.52
C GLN A 47 -13.45 7.47 -3.87
N PRO A 48 -13.42 6.14 -3.64
CA PRO A 48 -12.25 5.49 -3.06
C PRO A 48 -11.01 5.66 -3.94
N PHE A 49 -9.86 5.84 -3.29
CA PHE A 49 -8.57 6.04 -3.96
C PHE A 49 -8.26 4.94 -4.99
N TRP A 50 -8.57 3.68 -4.67
CA TRP A 50 -8.31 2.53 -5.55
C TRP A 50 -9.14 2.53 -6.84
N GLU A 51 -10.26 3.27 -6.86
CA GLU A 51 -11.11 3.43 -8.05
C GLU A 51 -10.69 4.63 -8.90
N LYS A 52 -9.99 5.61 -8.31
CA LYS A 52 -9.65 6.88 -8.95
C LYS A 52 -8.58 6.75 -10.02
N TYR A 53 -7.53 5.96 -9.78
CA TYR A 53 -6.44 5.81 -10.74
C TYR A 53 -6.63 4.53 -11.57
N SER A 54 -7.64 4.55 -12.43
CA SER A 54 -7.93 3.51 -13.41
C SER A 54 -7.16 3.69 -14.74
N ASN A 55 -6.24 4.65 -14.80
CA ASN A 55 -5.58 5.12 -16.04
C ASN A 55 -4.51 4.15 -16.58
N GLY A 56 -4.93 2.95 -16.98
CA GLY A 56 -4.15 2.02 -17.78
C GLY A 56 -3.01 1.31 -17.03
N PRO A 57 -2.53 0.19 -17.56
CA PRO A 57 -1.48 -0.57 -16.89
C PRO A 57 -0.16 0.20 -17.03
N TYR A 58 0.37 0.65 -15.90
CA TYR A 58 1.69 1.27 -15.82
C TYR A 58 2.75 0.23 -15.51
N GLY A 59 3.94 0.46 -16.04
CA GLY A 59 5.14 -0.26 -15.67
C GLY A 59 6.07 0.65 -14.86
N ILE A 60 6.96 0.03 -14.12
CA ILE A 60 8.04 0.72 -13.41
C ILE A 60 9.36 0.04 -13.72
N VAL A 61 10.40 0.83 -13.92
CA VAL A 61 11.80 0.39 -13.83
C VAL A 61 12.43 1.08 -12.63
N ILE A 62 13.09 0.33 -11.74
CA ILE A 62 14.01 0.92 -10.77
C ILE A 62 15.34 1.13 -11.49
N ARG A 63 15.79 2.37 -11.58
CA ARG A 63 17.01 2.78 -12.30
C ARG A 63 18.26 2.78 -11.41
N GLY A 64 18.05 2.75 -10.10
CA GLY A 64 19.08 2.66 -9.09
C GLY A 64 18.46 2.59 -7.71
N TRP A 65 19.22 2.07 -6.75
CA TRP A 65 18.82 2.03 -5.35
C TRP A 65 20.03 2.13 -4.44
N GLN A 66 19.77 2.50 -3.19
CA GLN A 66 20.79 2.56 -2.15
C GLN A 66 20.16 2.25 -0.80
N PHE A 67 20.72 1.27 -0.11
CA PHE A 67 20.36 0.97 1.26
C PHE A 67 21.14 1.86 2.24
N SER A 68 20.48 2.29 3.29
CA SER A 68 21.11 2.92 4.45
C SER A 68 20.36 2.54 5.72
N ARG A 69 21.07 2.51 6.85
CA ARG A 69 20.43 2.37 8.17
C ARG A 69 19.88 3.73 8.60
N CYS A 70 18.87 3.71 9.46
CA CYS A 70 18.48 4.93 10.16
C CYS A 70 19.65 5.39 11.05
N ALA A 71 19.82 6.70 11.21
CA ALA A 71 20.96 7.26 11.94
C ALA A 71 20.48 8.40 12.84
N SER A 72 19.49 8.12 13.69
CA SER A 72 19.01 9.07 14.69
C SER A 72 19.22 8.51 16.10
N GLU A 73 19.28 9.40 17.10
CA GLU A 73 19.46 9.05 18.52
C GLU A 73 18.41 8.06 19.04
N GLN A 74 17.26 8.02 18.36
CA GLN A 74 16.17 7.09 18.64
C GLN A 74 16.49 5.64 18.26
N TRP A 75 17.53 5.40 17.46
CA TRP A 75 17.90 4.10 16.91
C TRP A 75 19.35 3.76 17.28
N THR A 76 19.58 3.52 18.56
CA THR A 76 20.90 3.14 19.09
C THR A 76 21.00 1.64 19.36
N ASN A 77 19.91 1.02 19.81
CA ASN A 77 19.85 -0.41 20.17
C ASN A 77 18.92 -1.15 19.21
N TYR A 78 19.43 -1.49 18.03
CA TYR A 78 18.69 -2.27 17.04
C TYR A 78 18.48 -3.71 17.52
N VAL A 79 17.22 -4.08 17.79
CA VAL A 79 16.84 -5.49 17.98
C VAL A 79 17.03 -6.26 16.68
N VAL A 80 16.65 -5.65 15.56
CA VAL A 80 16.89 -6.14 14.20
C VAL A 80 17.79 -5.15 13.47
N ASN A 81 19.01 -5.57 13.16
CA ASN A 81 19.99 -4.79 12.43
C ASN A 81 20.10 -5.30 11.00
N VAL A 82 19.56 -4.55 10.03
CA VAL A 82 19.72 -4.86 8.60
C VAL A 82 21.09 -4.37 8.14
N SER A 83 21.93 -5.28 7.69
CA SER A 83 23.30 -4.98 7.24
C SER A 83 23.35 -4.66 5.75
N ASN A 84 22.53 -5.32 4.93
CA ASN A 84 22.50 -5.10 3.49
C ASN A 84 21.14 -5.41 2.87
N ILE A 85 20.82 -4.70 1.78
CA ILE A 85 19.70 -5.01 0.88
C ILE A 85 20.22 -4.92 -0.55
N VAL A 86 20.14 -6.03 -1.28
CA VAL A 86 20.48 -6.11 -2.71
C VAL A 86 19.21 -6.36 -3.50
N ILE A 87 19.00 -5.61 -4.57
CA ILE A 87 17.89 -5.79 -5.50
C ILE A 87 18.48 -6.30 -6.82
N TRP A 88 17.82 -7.23 -7.51
CA TRP A 88 18.20 -7.60 -8.87
C TRP A 88 16.97 -7.90 -9.73
N PRO A 89 17.10 -7.89 -11.08
CA PRO A 89 18.28 -7.47 -11.88
C PRO A 89 18.66 -6.00 -11.66
N ASP A 90 19.81 -5.53 -12.19
CA ASP A 90 20.28 -4.13 -12.07
C ASP A 90 19.23 -3.07 -12.40
N TYR A 91 18.27 -3.42 -13.25
CA TYR A 91 17.12 -2.61 -13.63
C TYR A 91 15.84 -3.44 -13.50
N PRO A 92 15.36 -3.71 -12.27
CA PRO A 92 14.20 -4.55 -12.07
C PRO A 92 12.97 -3.84 -12.64
N ARG A 93 12.16 -4.60 -13.37
CA ARG A 93 11.00 -4.09 -14.08
C ARG A 93 9.73 -4.70 -13.52
N PHE A 94 8.73 -3.86 -13.35
CA PHE A 94 7.37 -4.27 -13.07
C PHE A 94 6.48 -3.98 -14.29
N PRO A 95 5.59 -4.91 -14.69
CA PRO A 95 5.54 -6.30 -14.24
C PRO A 95 6.78 -7.05 -14.72
N GLY A 96 7.19 -8.06 -13.96
CA GLY A 96 8.43 -8.79 -14.20
C GLY A 96 9.05 -9.31 -12.92
N PRO A 97 10.19 -10.01 -13.05
CA PRO A 97 10.92 -10.52 -11.91
C PRO A 97 11.55 -9.36 -11.13
N ILE A 98 11.32 -9.37 -9.82
CA ILE A 98 12.05 -8.54 -8.88
C ILE A 98 12.52 -9.45 -7.75
N PHE A 99 13.79 -9.37 -7.46
CA PHE A 99 14.42 -10.17 -6.44
C PHE A 99 15.08 -9.27 -5.41
N PHE A 100 15.00 -9.69 -4.15
CA PHE A 100 15.60 -8.97 -3.02
C PHE A 100 16.39 -9.96 -2.16
N ASN A 101 17.58 -9.58 -1.74
CA ASN A 101 18.35 -10.28 -0.72
C ASN A 101 18.55 -9.33 0.44
N VAL A 102 18.12 -9.74 1.61
CA VAL A 102 18.25 -8.97 2.84
C VAL A 102 19.12 -9.76 3.81
N THR A 103 20.21 -9.14 4.25
CA THR A 103 21.05 -9.67 5.33
C THR A 103 20.74 -8.90 6.60
N MET A 104 20.46 -9.62 7.69
CA MET A 104 20.12 -9.00 8.97
C MET A 104 20.56 -9.85 10.16
N ASP A 105 20.78 -9.17 11.28
CA ASP A 105 21.03 -9.78 12.59
C ASP A 105 19.84 -9.49 13.51
N VAL A 106 19.25 -10.55 14.06
CA VAL A 106 18.21 -10.48 15.09
C VAL A 106 18.87 -10.76 16.44
N ASN A 107 18.95 -9.74 17.29
CA ASN A 107 19.75 -9.75 18.53
C ASN A 107 18.96 -10.21 19.77
N GLU A 108 17.63 -10.08 19.75
CA GLU A 108 16.71 -10.50 20.81
C GLU A 108 15.56 -11.31 20.21
N ASP A 109 14.85 -12.05 21.06
CA ASP A 109 13.62 -12.71 20.63
C ASP A 109 12.56 -11.67 20.24
N LEU A 110 11.99 -11.82 19.05
CA LEU A 110 10.98 -10.93 18.51
C LEU A 110 9.59 -11.27 19.08
N PRO A 111 8.71 -10.27 19.24
CA PRO A 111 7.36 -10.49 19.74
C PRO A 111 6.57 -11.38 18.75
N VAL A 112 5.99 -12.45 19.28
CA VAL A 112 5.19 -13.40 18.47
C VAL A 112 3.76 -12.89 18.24
N GLY A 113 3.29 -11.96 19.08
CA GLY A 113 1.90 -11.51 19.05
C GLY A 113 1.60 -10.46 17.98
N LYS A 114 2.49 -9.49 17.78
CA LYS A 114 2.27 -8.36 16.87
C LYS A 114 3.59 -7.69 16.54
N ILE A 115 3.79 -7.34 15.27
CA ILE A 115 4.83 -6.39 14.83
C ILE A 115 4.17 -5.36 13.92
N GLU A 116 4.38 -4.09 14.23
CA GLU A 116 3.91 -2.98 13.41
C GLU A 116 5.05 -2.45 12.55
N MET A 117 4.70 -1.96 11.37
CA MET A 117 5.63 -1.28 10.48
C MET A 117 5.05 0.08 10.07
N ASP A 118 5.78 1.14 10.37
CA ASP A 118 5.54 2.46 9.78
C ASP A 118 6.44 2.63 8.55
N LEU A 119 5.81 2.88 7.41
CA LEU A 119 6.48 3.25 6.17
C LEU A 119 6.37 4.77 6.01
N GLU A 120 7.49 5.46 5.87
CA GLU A 120 7.52 6.85 5.41
C GLU A 120 8.07 6.90 3.99
N VAL A 121 7.28 7.42 3.06
CA VAL A 121 7.66 7.60 1.66
C VAL A 121 7.89 9.08 1.41
N ARG A 122 9.11 9.44 1.04
CA ARG A 122 9.44 10.79 0.57
C ARG A 122 9.82 10.77 -0.90
N HIS A 123 9.42 11.78 -1.65
CA HIS A 123 9.88 11.97 -3.02
C HIS A 123 10.78 13.19 -3.14
N ALA A 124 11.67 13.17 -4.12
CA ALA A 124 12.52 14.31 -4.42
C ALA A 124 11.71 15.48 -4.97
N VAL A 125 12.01 16.66 -4.48
CA VAL A 125 11.49 17.94 -4.99
C VAL A 125 12.63 18.91 -5.20
N THR A 126 12.50 19.78 -6.19
CA THR A 126 13.42 20.90 -6.38
C THR A 126 12.76 22.15 -5.83
N ASN A 127 13.40 22.80 -4.86
CA ASN A 127 12.88 24.06 -4.30
C ASN A 127 13.05 25.21 -5.31
N LYS A 128 12.47 26.38 -5.02
CA LYS A 128 12.58 27.56 -5.90
C LYS A 128 14.03 28.02 -6.15
N GLN A 129 14.99 27.63 -5.31
CA GLN A 129 16.41 27.97 -5.41
C GLN A 129 17.22 26.93 -6.21
N GLY A 130 16.58 25.88 -6.73
CA GLY A 130 17.25 24.80 -7.46
C GLY A 130 17.80 23.69 -6.56
N SER A 131 17.74 23.83 -5.24
CA SER A 131 18.21 22.81 -4.30
C SER A 131 17.21 21.66 -4.19
N LYS A 132 17.74 20.44 -4.17
CA LYS A 132 16.94 19.22 -3.97
C LYS A 132 16.57 19.07 -2.50
N GLY A 133 15.29 18.83 -2.25
CA GLY A 133 14.72 18.48 -0.95
C GLY A 133 13.85 17.23 -1.05
N TRP A 134 13.24 16.86 0.07
CA TRP A 134 12.41 15.66 0.18
C TRP A 134 11.08 16.02 0.83
N GLN A 135 9.97 15.71 0.17
CA GLN A 135 8.62 15.90 0.70
C GLN A 135 7.96 14.55 0.94
N VAL A 136 7.22 14.45 2.05
CA VAL A 136 6.50 13.24 2.45
C VAL A 136 5.28 13.08 1.54
N ILE A 137 5.06 11.87 1.03
CA ILE A 137 3.82 11.46 0.36
C ILE A 137 2.86 11.00 1.45
N PRO A 138 1.73 11.69 1.69
CA PRO A 138 0.75 11.26 2.68
C PRO A 138 0.22 9.86 2.40
N CYS A 139 -0.17 9.13 3.45
CA CYS A 139 -0.88 7.87 3.29
C CYS A 139 -2.18 8.08 2.50
N GLN A 140 -2.50 7.14 1.61
CA GLN A 140 -3.76 7.09 0.86
C GLN A 140 -4.26 5.66 0.74
N GLY A 141 -5.59 5.49 0.67
CA GLY A 141 -6.20 4.18 0.50
C GLY A 141 -5.94 3.21 1.66
N TRP A 142 -5.73 3.73 2.87
CA TRP A 142 -5.68 2.92 4.08
C TRP A 142 -7.04 2.27 4.34
N ASN A 143 -7.01 1.14 5.02
CA ASN A 143 -8.19 0.48 5.53
C ASN A 143 -8.83 1.37 6.60
N ILE A 144 -10.04 1.84 6.33
CA ILE A 144 -10.74 2.78 7.21
C ILE A 144 -11.18 2.16 8.54
N ILE A 145 -11.22 0.82 8.62
CA ILE A 145 -11.66 0.08 9.81
C ILE A 145 -10.59 0.12 10.90
N ASP A 146 -9.32 -0.09 10.54
CA ASP A 146 -8.20 -0.22 11.48
C ASP A 146 -7.14 0.88 11.33
N GLY A 147 -7.21 1.70 10.27
CA GLY A 147 -6.24 2.76 9.98
C GLY A 147 -4.95 2.26 9.34
N CYS A 148 -4.92 1.01 8.88
CA CYS A 148 -3.72 0.33 8.44
C CYS A 148 -3.65 0.21 6.90
N ASP A 149 -2.50 -0.17 6.37
CA ASP A 149 -2.25 -0.33 4.94
C ASP A 149 -2.39 0.98 4.14
N GLY A 150 -2.35 0.87 2.81
CA GLY A 150 -2.42 2.00 1.89
C GLY A 150 -1.15 2.18 1.07
N VAL A 151 -1.06 3.34 0.42
CA VAL A 151 0.03 3.77 -0.47
C VAL A 151 0.57 5.10 0.03
N GLY A 152 1.90 5.24 0.08
CA GLY A 152 2.56 6.41 0.64
C GLY A 152 3.02 6.16 2.06
N SER A 153 3.00 7.20 2.90
CA SER A 153 3.52 7.12 4.27
C SER A 153 2.49 6.54 5.24
N CYS A 154 2.31 5.22 5.24
CA CYS A 154 1.25 4.51 5.95
C CYS A 154 1.77 3.60 7.07
N ARG A 155 0.89 3.26 8.01
CA ARG A 155 1.12 2.26 9.06
C ARG A 155 0.58 0.90 8.63
N TYR A 156 1.32 -0.15 8.94
CA TYR A 156 0.95 -1.54 8.73
C TYR A 156 0.87 -2.19 10.10
N CYS A 157 -0.34 -2.46 10.56
CA CYS A 157 -0.58 -2.75 11.98
C CYS A 157 -0.25 -4.18 12.39
N ASP A 158 -0.21 -5.13 11.47
CA ASP A 158 0.41 -6.42 11.76
C ASP A 158 1.08 -6.99 10.51
N VAL A 159 2.41 -6.98 10.52
CA VAL A 159 3.19 -7.55 9.43
C VAL A 159 3.41 -9.05 9.61
N LEU A 160 3.14 -9.61 10.79
CA LEU A 160 3.28 -11.04 11.03
C LEU A 160 2.26 -11.82 10.23
N ASP A 161 1.00 -11.40 10.17
CA ASP A 161 -0.03 -12.08 9.36
C ASP A 161 0.40 -12.21 7.89
N LYS A 162 0.87 -11.11 7.29
CA LYS A 162 1.39 -11.11 5.91
C LYS A 162 2.64 -11.99 5.74
N CYS A 163 3.51 -12.03 6.76
CA CYS A 163 4.66 -12.95 6.79
C CYS A 163 4.18 -14.40 6.76
N GLN A 164 3.24 -14.76 7.63
CA GLN A 164 2.72 -16.13 7.76
C GLN A 164 2.03 -16.58 6.48
N GLU A 165 1.19 -15.72 5.87
CA GLU A 165 0.57 -15.98 4.57
C GLU A 165 1.59 -16.21 3.45
N THR A 166 2.66 -15.42 3.43
CA THR A 166 3.75 -15.55 2.46
C THR A 166 4.52 -16.86 2.66
N VAL A 167 4.85 -17.21 3.91
CA VAL A 167 5.52 -18.47 4.26
C VAL A 167 4.65 -19.66 3.91
N ASN A 168 3.36 -19.60 4.20
CA ASN A 168 2.38 -20.63 3.85
C ASN A 168 2.21 -20.77 2.33
N SER A 169 2.40 -19.70 1.57
CA SER A 169 2.38 -19.76 0.11
C SER A 169 3.68 -20.31 -0.47
N ALA A 170 4.80 -20.09 0.23
CA ALA A 170 6.13 -20.50 -0.20
C ALA A 170 6.46 -21.96 0.16
N TYR A 171 5.94 -22.51 1.26
CA TYR A 171 6.32 -23.86 1.73
C TYR A 171 6.11 -24.94 0.66
N LYS A 172 5.10 -24.78 -0.20
CA LYS A 172 4.77 -25.75 -1.26
C LYS A 172 5.86 -25.88 -2.34
N TYR A 173 6.79 -24.94 -2.40
CA TYR A 173 7.94 -24.93 -3.32
C TYR A 173 9.24 -25.39 -2.66
N VAL A 174 9.22 -25.75 -1.36
CA VAL A 174 10.40 -26.20 -0.63
C VAL A 174 10.47 -27.72 -0.67
N HIS A 175 11.56 -28.24 -1.22
CA HIS A 175 11.79 -29.68 -1.38
C HIS A 175 12.66 -30.28 -0.27
N ASP A 176 13.37 -29.46 0.50
CA ASP A 176 14.15 -29.92 1.65
C ASP A 176 13.22 -30.21 2.85
N LYS A 177 13.22 -31.45 3.34
CA LYS A 177 12.33 -31.88 4.43
C LYS A 177 12.51 -31.05 5.69
N LYS A 178 13.75 -30.72 6.07
CA LYS A 178 14.05 -29.96 7.29
C LYS A 178 13.52 -28.53 7.18
N ALA A 179 13.75 -27.87 6.04
CA ALA A 179 13.20 -26.56 5.76
C ALA A 179 11.66 -26.59 5.71
N THR A 180 11.07 -27.59 5.07
CA THR A 180 9.60 -27.76 5.02
C THR A 180 9.01 -27.92 6.42
N ASP A 181 9.61 -28.75 7.29
CA ASP A 181 9.17 -28.91 8.68
C ASP A 181 9.32 -27.61 9.49
N PHE A 182 10.38 -26.83 9.25
CA PHE A 182 10.56 -25.51 9.87
C PHE A 182 9.48 -24.51 9.46
N LEU A 183 9.19 -24.41 8.16
CA LEU A 183 8.18 -23.51 7.62
C LEU A 183 6.75 -23.94 7.97
N LYS A 184 6.48 -25.25 7.97
CA LYS A 184 5.16 -25.81 8.34
C LYS A 184 4.79 -25.51 9.78
N ASN A 185 5.77 -25.45 10.68
CA ASN A 185 5.56 -25.04 12.07
C ASN A 185 5.53 -23.51 12.25
N ASN A 186 5.55 -22.74 11.16
CA ASN A 186 5.54 -21.28 11.12
C ASN A 186 6.61 -20.60 12.00
N LYS A 187 7.74 -21.29 12.20
CA LYS A 187 8.83 -20.82 13.07
C LYS A 187 9.65 -19.69 12.46
N LEU A 188 9.28 -19.21 11.28
CA LEU A 188 9.95 -18.11 10.57
C LEU A 188 9.33 -16.74 10.84
N CYS A 189 8.08 -16.68 11.33
CA CYS A 189 7.36 -15.43 11.54
C CYS A 189 6.99 -15.26 13.03
N PRO A 190 7.70 -14.42 13.80
CA PRO A 190 8.87 -13.63 13.40
C PRO A 190 10.16 -14.48 13.25
N PRO A 191 11.19 -13.98 12.54
CA PRO A 191 12.47 -14.68 12.44
C PRO A 191 13.10 -14.88 13.82
N PRO A 192 13.55 -16.10 14.18
CA PRO A 192 14.24 -16.35 15.44
C PRO A 192 15.52 -15.52 15.60
N LYS A 193 16.03 -15.41 16.83
CA LYS A 193 17.34 -14.80 17.09
C LYS A 193 18.44 -15.46 16.24
N GLY A 194 19.32 -14.64 15.66
CA GLY A 194 20.47 -15.11 14.87
C GLY A 194 20.77 -14.24 13.65
N HIS A 195 21.73 -14.72 12.86
CA HIS A 195 22.12 -14.12 11.59
C HIS A 195 21.29 -14.72 10.46
N TRP A 196 20.67 -13.86 9.64
CA TRP A 196 19.78 -14.26 8.57
C TRP A 196 20.20 -13.64 7.25
N THR A 197 20.11 -14.46 6.20
CA THR A 197 20.09 -13.99 4.82
C THR A 197 18.83 -14.52 4.18
N MET A 198 17.93 -13.61 3.81
CA MET A 198 16.64 -13.95 3.21
C MET A 198 16.63 -13.48 1.76
N THR A 199 16.39 -14.42 0.84
CA THR A 199 16.17 -14.11 -0.58
C THR A 199 14.68 -14.20 -0.90
N PHE A 200 14.10 -13.10 -1.35
CA PHE A 200 12.76 -13.06 -1.89
C PHE A 200 12.83 -13.02 -3.42
N SER A 201 12.11 -13.93 -4.06
CA SER A 201 12.05 -14.07 -5.52
C SER A 201 10.59 -14.11 -5.95
N LYS A 202 10.11 -13.06 -6.62
CA LYS A 202 8.75 -13.05 -7.16
C LYS A 202 8.74 -12.45 -8.56
N VAL A 203 8.05 -13.13 -9.47
CA VAL A 203 7.61 -12.53 -10.73
C VAL A 203 6.32 -11.79 -10.42
N PHE A 204 6.38 -10.47 -10.41
CA PHE A 204 5.22 -9.65 -10.15
C PHE A 204 4.44 -9.41 -11.45
N SER A 205 3.14 -9.72 -11.42
CA SER A 205 2.17 -9.39 -12.44
C SER A 205 1.47 -8.08 -12.12
N VAL A 206 0.76 -7.49 -13.10
CA VAL A 206 -0.05 -6.28 -12.87
C VAL A 206 -1.13 -6.53 -11.80
N ASP A 207 -1.61 -7.76 -11.70
CA ASP A 207 -2.65 -8.17 -10.75
C ASP A 207 -2.12 -8.34 -9.31
N ASP A 208 -0.80 -8.38 -9.11
CA ASP A 208 -0.18 -8.46 -7.79
C ASP A 208 -0.19 -7.13 -7.03
N LEU A 209 -0.51 -6.01 -7.70
CA LEU A 209 -0.58 -4.70 -7.08
C LEU A 209 -2.02 -4.21 -6.97
N PRO A 210 -2.39 -3.52 -5.88
CA PRO A 210 -3.68 -2.87 -5.78
C PRO A 210 -3.94 -1.97 -6.98
N LYS A 211 -5.19 -1.97 -7.47
CA LYS A 211 -5.62 -0.95 -8.44
C LYS A 211 -5.29 0.42 -7.87
N SER A 212 -4.76 1.30 -8.72
CA SER A 212 -4.25 2.62 -8.34
C SER A 212 -2.94 2.69 -7.57
N PHE A 213 -2.23 1.58 -7.33
CA PHE A 213 -0.93 1.60 -6.64
C PHE A 213 0.06 2.61 -7.27
N PHE A 214 0.12 2.65 -8.60
CA PHE A 214 0.98 3.59 -9.31
C PHE A 214 0.39 4.99 -9.48
N GLY A 215 -0.85 5.23 -9.07
CA GLY A 215 -1.55 6.50 -9.28
C GLY A 215 -0.73 7.73 -8.89
N PRO A 216 -0.37 7.89 -7.60
CA PRO A 216 0.40 9.04 -7.12
C PRO A 216 1.88 8.96 -7.49
N LEU A 217 2.39 7.79 -7.91
CA LEU A 217 3.78 7.61 -8.28
C LEU A 217 4.09 8.27 -9.64
N GLN A 218 5.19 8.98 -9.70
CA GLN A 218 5.78 9.59 -10.89
C GLN A 218 7.18 9.04 -11.13
N SER A 219 7.75 9.25 -12.32
CA SER A 219 9.18 9.03 -12.49
C SER A 219 9.96 10.04 -11.68
N ASN A 220 10.58 9.57 -10.59
CA ASN A 220 11.25 10.41 -9.62
C ASN A 220 12.13 9.54 -8.70
N GLU A 221 12.87 10.20 -7.83
CA GLU A 221 13.58 9.55 -6.74
C GLU A 221 12.73 9.53 -5.47
N TYR A 222 12.85 8.45 -4.71
CA TYR A 222 12.12 8.22 -3.48
C TYR A 222 13.03 7.72 -2.37
N TRP A 223 12.76 8.15 -1.14
CA TRP A 223 13.23 7.48 0.08
C TRP A 223 12.07 6.74 0.72
N LEU A 224 12.28 5.47 1.00
CA LEU A 224 11.40 4.61 1.78
C LEU A 224 12.07 4.38 3.13
N THR A 225 11.46 4.83 4.22
CA THR A 225 11.94 4.58 5.58
C THR A 225 10.98 3.61 6.25
N PHE A 226 11.47 2.43 6.60
CA PHE A 226 10.72 1.38 7.30
C PHE A 226 11.12 1.41 8.77
N SER A 227 10.15 1.59 9.66
CA SER A 227 10.36 1.53 11.11
C SER A 227 9.49 0.45 11.70
N PHE A 228 10.07 -0.44 12.50
CA PHE A 228 9.36 -1.59 13.08
C PHE A 228 9.23 -1.44 14.60
N THR A 229 8.04 -1.73 15.13
CA THR A 229 7.75 -1.74 16.57
C THR A 229 6.99 -3.00 17.00
N ASP A 230 6.94 -3.27 18.31
CA ASP A 230 6.21 -4.40 18.88
C ASP A 230 4.71 -4.13 19.14
N GLY A 231 4.18 -3.00 18.66
CA GLY A 231 2.82 -2.53 18.96
C GLY A 231 2.64 -1.90 20.34
N LYS A 232 3.71 -1.78 21.14
CA LYS A 232 3.77 -1.06 22.42
C LYS A 232 4.87 0.01 22.40
N ASP A 233 5.16 0.54 21.22
CA ASP A 233 6.19 1.54 20.94
C ASP A 233 7.65 1.10 21.22
N LYS A 234 7.92 -0.18 21.54
CA LYS A 234 9.31 -0.68 21.58
C LYS A 234 9.83 -0.75 20.16
N LYS A 235 10.90 -0.02 19.90
CA LYS A 235 11.60 0.01 18.61
C LYS A 235 12.36 -1.29 18.38
N LEU A 236 12.07 -1.93 17.25
CA LEU A 236 12.71 -3.20 16.86
C LEU A 236 13.80 -2.98 15.82
N GLY A 237 13.53 -2.22 14.77
CA GLY A 237 14.52 -1.92 13.75
C GLY A 237 14.07 -0.81 12.80
N CYS A 238 15.02 -0.24 12.07
CA CYS A 238 14.76 0.83 11.11
C CYS A 238 15.73 0.80 9.94
N ALA A 239 15.16 0.79 8.73
CA ALA A 239 15.88 0.67 7.46
C ALA A 239 15.42 1.76 6.49
N ARG A 240 16.34 2.24 5.65
CA ARG A 240 16.05 3.22 4.60
C ARG A 240 16.51 2.70 3.24
N LEU A 241 15.64 2.82 2.25
CA LEU A 241 15.93 2.48 0.86
C LEU A 241 15.66 3.71 -0.01
N TRP A 242 16.70 4.21 -0.67
CA TRP A 242 16.54 5.13 -1.78
C TRP A 242 16.30 4.34 -3.05
N VAL A 243 15.37 4.79 -3.89
CA VAL A 243 15.11 4.22 -5.21
C VAL A 243 14.90 5.34 -6.23
N ASP A 244 15.53 5.21 -7.39
CA ASP A 244 15.21 6.01 -8.57
C ASP A 244 14.24 5.23 -9.45
N VAL A 245 13.06 5.78 -9.70
CA VAL A 245 11.95 5.10 -10.37
C VAL A 245 11.64 5.80 -11.70
N CYS A 246 11.50 5.01 -12.76
CA CYS A 246 10.93 5.43 -14.03
C CYS A 246 9.58 4.72 -14.22
N LYS A 247 8.48 5.47 -14.12
CA LYS A 247 7.13 5.01 -14.43
C LYS A 247 6.86 5.24 -15.91
N TYR A 248 6.28 4.27 -16.61
CA TYR A 248 5.95 4.37 -18.03
C TYR A 248 4.61 3.71 -18.34
N HIS A 249 3.98 4.04 -19.46
CA HIS A 249 2.80 3.30 -19.93
C HIS A 249 3.25 1.96 -20.52
N LEU A 250 2.65 0.84 -20.11
CA LEU A 250 3.07 -0.49 -20.61
C LEU A 250 2.88 -0.65 -22.12
N GLN A 251 1.97 0.13 -22.71
CA GLN A 251 1.67 0.10 -24.14
C GLN A 251 2.66 0.94 -24.97
N ASP A 252 3.44 1.84 -24.35
CA ASP A 252 4.38 2.69 -25.06
C ASP A 252 5.61 1.88 -25.48
N LYS A 253 5.78 1.67 -26.79
CA LYS A 253 6.98 0.99 -27.34
C LYS A 253 8.29 1.63 -26.90
N GLN A 254 8.30 2.95 -26.72
CA GLN A 254 9.49 3.71 -26.30
C GLN A 254 9.70 3.70 -24.78
N GLN A 255 8.72 3.27 -23.98
CA GLN A 255 8.76 3.21 -22.51
C GLN A 255 9.36 4.47 -21.87
N LYS A 256 8.93 5.66 -22.34
CA LYS A 256 9.45 6.92 -21.83
C LYS A 256 9.00 7.13 -20.38
N CYS A 257 9.93 7.62 -19.56
CA CYS A 257 9.64 7.96 -18.17
C CYS A 257 8.61 9.11 -18.11
N LEU A 258 7.48 8.83 -17.48
CA LEU A 258 6.41 9.79 -17.23
C LEU A 258 6.82 10.69 -16.08
N ARG A 259 6.90 11.99 -16.35
CA ARG A 259 7.19 13.00 -15.34
C ARG A 259 6.24 14.17 -15.52
N ASP A 260 5.33 14.32 -14.57
CA ASP A 260 4.52 15.53 -14.44
C ASP A 260 5.01 16.33 -13.22
N PRO A 261 5.64 17.50 -13.42
CA PRO A 261 6.07 18.38 -12.33
C PRO A 261 4.94 18.85 -11.41
N ASN A 262 3.70 18.85 -11.90
CA ASN A 262 2.52 19.30 -11.14
C ASN A 262 1.76 18.15 -10.47
N ALA A 263 2.11 16.89 -10.74
CA ALA A 263 1.37 15.73 -10.23
C ALA A 263 1.25 15.74 -8.70
N PHE A 264 2.34 16.02 -7.98
CA PHE A 264 2.30 16.07 -6.52
C PHE A 264 1.48 17.25 -5.99
N LYS A 265 1.58 18.43 -6.62
CA LYS A 265 0.75 19.59 -6.27
C LYS A 265 -0.73 19.29 -6.47
N ASN A 266 -1.08 18.67 -7.59
CA ASN A 266 -2.45 18.25 -7.89
C ASN A 266 -2.93 17.23 -6.85
N PHE A 267 -2.11 16.22 -6.55
CA PHE A 267 -2.41 15.22 -5.53
C PHE A 267 -2.67 15.82 -4.14
N ILE A 268 -1.83 16.75 -3.67
CA ILE A 268 -2.03 17.43 -2.37
C ILE A 268 -3.28 18.31 -2.37
N ASN A 269 -3.55 19.03 -3.47
CA ASN A 269 -4.76 19.83 -3.60
C ASN A 269 -6.02 18.95 -3.53
N GLU A 270 -5.98 17.77 -4.15
CA GLU A 270 -7.08 16.80 -4.09
C GLU A 270 -7.32 16.31 -2.67
N ILE A 271 -6.28 15.87 -1.96
CA ILE A 271 -6.39 15.46 -0.55
C ILE A 271 -6.96 16.59 0.31
N SER A 272 -6.47 17.81 0.11
CA SER A 272 -6.93 18.99 0.85
C SER A 272 -8.42 19.28 0.57
N SER A 273 -8.83 19.16 -0.69
CA SER A 273 -10.23 19.35 -1.08
C SER A 273 -11.17 18.30 -0.48
N GLN A 274 -10.73 17.03 -0.42
CA GLN A 274 -11.48 15.95 0.25
C GLN A 274 -11.57 16.20 1.76
N ALA A 275 -10.47 16.56 2.42
CA ALA A 275 -10.46 16.89 3.84
C ALA A 275 -11.39 18.07 4.17
N GLU A 276 -11.45 19.09 3.31
CA GLU A 276 -12.35 20.23 3.48
C GLU A 276 -13.83 19.83 3.29
N GLN A 277 -14.14 19.00 2.29
CA GLN A 277 -15.49 18.47 2.10
C GLN A 277 -15.97 17.68 3.32
N LEU A 278 -15.09 16.89 3.95
CA LEU A 278 -15.39 16.15 5.17
C LEU A 278 -15.62 17.07 6.37
N ARG A 279 -14.77 18.08 6.57
CA ARG A 279 -14.95 19.07 7.66
C ARG A 279 -16.25 19.83 7.54
N ARG A 280 -16.65 20.24 6.32
CA ARG A 280 -17.92 20.94 6.08
C ARG A 280 -19.14 20.07 6.37
N ARG A 281 -19.00 18.74 6.31
CA ARG A 281 -20.09 17.80 6.59
C ARG A 281 -20.16 17.38 8.06
N GLY A 282 -19.02 17.19 8.72
CA GLY A 282 -18.94 16.89 10.16
C GLY A 282 -19.08 18.10 11.08
N GLY A 283 -19.27 19.30 10.53
CA GLY A 283 -19.58 20.54 11.27
C GLY A 283 -21.08 20.78 11.50
N LYS A 284 -21.92 19.74 11.36
CA LYS A 284 -23.30 19.66 11.86
C LYS A 284 -23.36 18.56 12.91
#